data_AF-A0A2D6KD98-F1
#
_entry.id   AF-A0A2D6KD98-F1
#
_cell.length_a   1.000
_cell.length_b   1.000
_cell.length_c   1.000
_cell.angle_alpha   90.00
_cell.angle_beta   90.00
_cell.angle_gamma   90.00
#
_symmetry.space_group_name_H-M   'P 1'
#
loop_
_entity.id
_entity.type
_entity.pdbx_description
1 polymer ?
#
loop_
_entity_poly.entity_id
_entity_poly.type
_entity_poly.pdbx_seq_one_letter_code
_entity_poly.pdbx_strand_id
1 'polypeptide(L)'
;MNKVDQILQEIPDSDKKQEIEIFLKKFLKTKPDKAKKIEEELGKLDSLKIKREHVVKIIDLLPGDASDLNKIFTDISLNEDETNKILEIIKGK
;
A
#
# COMPACT_ATOMS: atom_id res chain seq x y z
N MET A 1 4.13 -5.95 5.12
CA MET A 1 4.45 -5.76 6.55
C MET A 1 4.67 -4.27 6.69
N ASN A 2 3.83 -3.51 7.40
CA ASN A 2 4.06 -2.07 7.48
C ASN A 2 5.31 -1.85 8.31
N LYS A 3 6.40 -1.39 7.67
CA LYS A 3 7.71 -1.13 8.28
C LYS A 3 7.62 -0.26 9.54
N VAL A 4 6.55 0.54 9.62
CA VAL A 4 6.17 1.34 10.78
C VAL A 4 6.13 0.51 12.07
N ASP A 5 5.48 -0.64 12.09
CA ASP A 5 5.34 -1.44 13.33
C ASP A 5 6.69 -1.96 13.83
N GLN A 6 7.59 -2.30 12.90
CA GLN A 6 8.95 -2.75 13.23
C GLN A 6 9.81 -1.60 13.76
N ILE A 7 9.75 -0.42 13.12
CA ILE A 7 10.47 0.77 13.57
C ILE A 7 9.98 1.22 14.95
N LEU A 8 8.67 1.14 15.22
CA LEU A 8 8.10 1.47 16.53
C LEU A 8 8.61 0.55 17.64
N GLN A 9 8.93 -0.72 17.34
CA GLN A 9 9.53 -1.64 18.33
C GLN A 9 10.97 -1.30 18.69
N GLU A 10 11.73 -0.65 17.81
CA GLU A 10 13.11 -0.23 18.06
C GLU A 10 13.22 1.07 18.87
N ILE A 11 12.10 1.81 19.00
CA ILE A 11 12.04 3.07 19.74
C ILE A 11 11.75 2.78 21.22
N PRO A 12 12.58 3.29 22.17
CA PRO A 12 12.32 3.17 23.60
C PRO A 12 10.95 3.73 23.99
N ASP A 13 10.30 3.08 24.95
CA ASP A 13 9.01 3.54 25.44
C ASP A 13 9.12 4.94 26.05
N SER A 14 8.28 5.84 25.53
CA SER A 14 8.24 7.25 25.91
C SER A 14 6.90 7.86 25.48
N ASP A 15 6.50 8.96 26.10
CA ASP A 15 5.27 9.69 25.73
C ASP A 15 5.28 10.07 24.23
N LYS A 16 6.45 10.46 23.71
CA LYS A 16 6.64 10.75 22.28
C LYS A 16 6.38 9.55 21.38
N LYS A 17 6.80 8.34 21.78
CA LYS A 17 6.52 7.12 21.01
C LYS A 17 5.03 6.84 20.95
N GLN A 18 4.31 7.03 22.06
CA GLN A 18 2.85 6.84 22.09
C GLN A 18 2.13 7.83 21.18
N GLU A 19 2.55 9.10 21.17
CA GLU A 19 2.01 10.11 20.24
C GLU A 19 2.24 9.74 18.77
N ILE A 20 3.45 9.29 18.43
CA ILE A 20 3.80 8.84 17.07
C ILE A 20 2.96 7.62 16.67
N GLU A 21 2.82 6.62 17.56
CA GLU A 21 2.04 5.42 17.30
C GLU A 21 0.55 5.76 17.07
N ILE A 22 -0.04 6.63 17.90
CA ILE A 22 -1.42 7.10 17.73
C ILE A 22 -1.58 7.83 16.40
N PHE A 23 -0.61 8.68 16.02
CA PHE A 23 -0.64 9.39 14.76
C PHE A 23 -0.59 8.42 13.58
N LEU A 24 0.36 7.48 13.56
CA LEU A 24 0.55 6.54 12.45
C LEU A 24 -0.65 5.60 12.29
N LYS A 25 -1.27 5.15 13.39
CA LYS A 25 -2.49 4.35 13.35
C LYS A 25 -3.65 5.02 12.60
N LYS A 26 -3.70 6.35 12.52
CA LYS A 26 -4.72 7.08 11.72
C LYS A 26 -4.54 6.92 10.21
N PHE A 27 -3.32 6.60 9.76
CA PHE A 27 -2.99 6.44 8.34
C PHE A 27 -2.93 4.97 7.90
N LEU A 28 -2.92 4.03 8.85
CA LEU A 28 -2.99 2.60 8.57
C LEU A 28 -4.39 2.23 8.04
N LYS A 29 -4.55 2.24 6.73
CA LYS A 29 -5.82 1.88 6.07
C LYS A 29 -6.07 0.37 5.98
N THR A 30 -5.04 -0.45 6.18
CA THR A 30 -5.12 -1.92 6.06
C THR A 30 -4.30 -2.63 7.13
N LYS A 31 -4.62 -3.90 7.38
CA LYS A 31 -3.86 -4.76 8.31
C LYS A 31 -2.56 -5.25 7.67
N PRO A 32 -1.51 -5.55 8.46
CA PRO A 32 -0.22 -6.02 7.95
C PRO A 32 -0.30 -7.23 7.01
N ASP A 33 -1.18 -8.19 7.29
CA ASP A 33 -1.33 -9.41 6.47
C ASP A 33 -1.96 -9.12 5.11
N LYS A 34 -2.98 -8.26 5.07
CA LYS A 34 -3.60 -7.82 3.81
C LYS A 34 -2.60 -6.99 2.99
N ALA A 35 -1.83 -6.12 3.63
CA ALA A 35 -0.76 -5.38 2.97
C ALA A 35 0.29 -6.31 2.34
N LYS A 36 0.74 -7.35 3.06
CA LYS A 36 1.66 -8.37 2.51
C LYS A 36 1.06 -9.09 1.31
N LYS A 37 -0.19 -9.51 1.40
CA LYS A 37 -0.87 -10.20 0.30
C LYS A 37 -0.94 -9.34 -0.96
N ILE A 38 -1.31 -8.05 -0.81
CA ILE A 38 -1.32 -7.09 -1.93
C ILE A 38 0.10 -6.93 -2.51
N GLU A 39 1.12 -6.78 -1.67
CA GLU A 39 2.52 -6.67 -2.11
C GLU A 39 2.97 -7.89 -2.92
N GLU A 40 2.66 -9.10 -2.45
CA GLU A 40 3.01 -10.36 -3.12
C GLU A 40 2.25 -10.54 -4.44
N GLU A 41 0.95 -10.25 -4.47
CA GLU A 41 0.14 -10.41 -5.68
C GLU A 41 0.49 -9.37 -6.75
N LEU A 42 0.74 -8.12 -6.36
CA LEU A 42 1.24 -7.10 -7.29
C LEU A 42 2.65 -7.43 -7.79
N GLY A 43 3.50 -8.03 -6.96
CA GLY A 43 4.83 -8.50 -7.38
C GLY A 43 4.80 -9.66 -8.36
N LYS A 44 3.71 -10.44 -8.40
CA LYS A 44 3.48 -11.52 -9.38
C LYS A 44 2.93 -11.02 -10.70
N LEU A 45 2.40 -9.80 -10.76
CA LEU A 45 2.07 -9.18 -12.03
C LEU A 45 3.40 -8.94 -12.75
N ASP A 46 3.67 -9.73 -13.79
CA ASP A 46 4.81 -9.52 -14.69
C ASP A 46 4.57 -8.24 -15.52
N SER A 47 4.63 -7.10 -14.84
CA SER A 47 4.34 -5.78 -15.38
C SER A 47 5.57 -4.89 -15.23
N LEU A 48 6.21 -4.59 -16.35
CA LEU A 48 7.34 -3.65 -16.43
C LEU A 48 6.98 -2.22 -15.99
N LYS A 49 5.68 -1.91 -15.87
CA LYS A 49 5.15 -0.60 -15.46
C LYS A 49 5.09 -0.43 -13.93
N ILE A 50 4.88 -1.52 -13.18
CA ILE A 50 4.67 -1.45 -11.74
C ILE A 50 6.03 -1.45 -11.02
N LYS A 51 6.45 -0.25 -10.61
CA LYS A 51 7.62 -0.06 -9.76
C LYS A 51 7.27 -0.23 -8.29
N ARG A 52 8.28 -0.48 -7.46
CA ARG A 52 8.14 -0.60 -6.00
C ARG A 52 7.43 0.59 -5.36
N GLU A 53 7.68 1.81 -5.83
CA GLU A 53 7.02 3.02 -5.33
C GLU A 53 5.51 3.02 -5.56
N HIS A 54 5.02 2.44 -6.68
CA HIS A 54 3.59 2.30 -6.95
C HIS A 54 2.97 1.30 -5.99
N VAL A 55 3.63 0.17 -5.74
CA VAL A 55 3.15 -0.86 -4.80
C VAL A 55 2.98 -0.27 -3.39
N VAL A 56 3.97 0.49 -2.91
CA VAL A 56 3.89 1.17 -1.61
C VAL A 56 2.71 2.14 -1.57
N LYS A 57 2.56 3.01 -2.58
CA LYS A 57 1.43 3.95 -2.68
C LYS A 57 0.07 3.24 -2.72
N ILE A 58 -0.05 2.11 -3.42
CA ILE A 58 -1.28 1.31 -3.47
C ILE A 58 -1.65 0.78 -2.08
N ILE A 59 -0.68 0.26 -1.34
CA ILE A 59 -0.89 -0.27 0.01
C ILE A 59 -1.30 0.84 0.98
N ASP A 60 -0.65 2.00 0.91
CA ASP A 60 -0.91 3.14 1.80
C ASP A 60 -2.26 3.81 1.51
N LEU A 61 -2.62 3.96 0.23
CA LEU A 61 -3.81 4.70 -0.18
C LEU A 61 -5.06 3.83 -0.32
N LEU A 62 -4.90 2.54 -0.63
CA LEU A 62 -5.96 1.58 -0.96
C LEU A 62 -6.97 2.15 -1.98
N PRO A 63 -6.54 2.36 -3.24
CA PRO A 63 -7.39 2.97 -4.25
C PRO A 63 -8.64 2.12 -4.51
N GLY A 64 -9.81 2.76 -4.58
CA GLY A 64 -11.10 2.07 -4.73
C GLY A 64 -11.53 1.88 -6.18
N ASP A 65 -10.99 2.72 -7.07
CA ASP A 65 -11.37 2.81 -8.48
C ASP A 65 -10.18 3.24 -9.38
N ALA A 66 -10.45 3.32 -10.68
CA ALA A 66 -9.47 3.72 -11.69
C ALA A 66 -8.97 5.17 -11.50
N SER A 67 -9.82 6.07 -11.01
CA SER A 67 -9.46 7.47 -10.76
C SER A 67 -8.41 7.57 -9.65
N ASP A 68 -8.57 6.79 -8.59
CA ASP A 68 -7.58 6.71 -7.52
C ASP A 68 -6.26 6.10 -7.98
N LEU A 69 -6.31 5.07 -8.83
CA LEU A 69 -5.09 4.51 -9.44
C LEU A 69 -4.37 5.53 -10.31
N ASN A 70 -5.09 6.31 -11.12
CA ASN A 70 -4.47 7.35 -11.96
C ASN A 70 -3.76 8.44 -11.14
N LYS A 71 -4.17 8.69 -9.90
CA LYS A 71 -3.43 9.60 -8.98
C LYS A 71 -2.10 9.00 -8.51
N ILE A 72 -1.95 7.68 -8.55
CA ILE A 72 -0.72 6.96 -8.19
C ILE A 72 0.22 6.85 -9.40
N PHE A 73 -0.35 6.52 -10.56
CA PHE A 73 0.34 6.30 -11.83
C PHE A 73 0.31 7.59 -12.67
N THR A 74 1.01 8.63 -12.22
CA THR A 74 1.01 9.94 -12.90
C THR A 74 1.83 9.95 -14.18
N ASP A 75 2.87 9.12 -14.25
CA ASP A 75 3.87 9.15 -15.32
C ASP A 75 3.63 8.08 -16.38
N ILE A 76 2.69 7.16 -16.12
CA ILE A 76 2.37 6.04 -17.00
C ILE A 76 0.86 5.78 -16.97
N SER A 77 0.30 5.40 -18.11
CA SER A 77 -1.11 5.03 -18.18
C SER A 77 -1.28 3.51 -18.06
N LEU A 78 -2.22 3.11 -17.21
CA LEU A 78 -2.72 1.74 -17.14
C LEU A 78 -3.84 1.57 -18.15
N ASN A 79 -3.87 0.42 -18.83
CA ASN A 79 -5.04 0.04 -19.61
C ASN A 79 -6.14 -0.54 -18.69
N GLU A 80 -7.31 -0.83 -19.27
CA GLU A 80 -8.47 -1.35 -18.54
C GLU A 80 -8.17 -2.68 -17.84
N ASP A 81 -7.51 -3.62 -18.52
CA ASP A 81 -7.16 -4.92 -17.96
C ASP A 81 -6.18 -4.81 -16.78
N GLU A 82 -5.15 -3.98 -16.91
CA GLU A 82 -4.16 -3.69 -15.86
C GLU A 82 -4.86 -3.06 -14.65
N THR A 83 -5.72 -2.08 -14.90
CA THR A 83 -6.49 -1.37 -13.85
C THR A 83 -7.38 -2.35 -13.09
N ASN A 84 -8.15 -3.18 -13.80
CA ASN A 84 -9.07 -4.13 -13.21
C ASN A 84 -8.33 -5.18 -12.37
N LYS A 85 -7.23 -5.75 -12.87
CA LYS A 85 -6.40 -6.71 -12.12
C LYS A 85 -5.88 -6.13 -10.82
N ILE A 86 -5.36 -4.89 -10.85
CA ILE A 86 -4.87 -4.22 -9.64
C ILE A 86 -6.01 -4.01 -8.64
N LEU A 87 -7.19 -3.55 -9.09
CA LEU A 87 -8.35 -3.34 -8.22
C LEU A 87 -8.89 -4.65 -7.62
N GLU A 88 -8.84 -5.76 -8.35
CA GLU A 88 -9.21 -7.09 -7.84
C GLU A 88 -8.29 -7.54 -6.71
N ILE A 89 -6.97 -7.41 -6.90
CA ILE A 89 -5.95 -7.69 -5.86
C ILE A 89 -6.22 -6.87 -4.59
N ILE A 90 -6.49 -5.56 -4.72
CA ILE A 90 -6.77 -4.68 -3.57
C ILE A 90 -8.06 -5.09 -2.84
N LYS A 91 -9.07 -5.50 -3.60
CA LYS A 91 -10.36 -6.00 -3.07
C LYS A 91 -10.22 -7.41 -2.48
N GLY A 92 -9.15 -8.12 -2.81
CA GLY A 92 -8.89 -9.50 -2.37
C GLY A 92 -9.76 -10.52 -3.12
N LYS A 93 -10.06 -10.25 -4.39
CA LYS A 93 -10.78 -11.14 -5.30
C LYS A 93 -9.82 -11.96 -6.15
#